data_AF-A0A9P5IW42-F1
#
_entry.id   AF-A0A9P5IW42-F1
#
_cell.length_a   1.000
_cell.length_b   1.000
_cell.length_c   1.000
_cell.angle_alpha   90.00
_cell.angle_beta   90.00
_cell.angle_gamma   90.00
#
_symmetry.space_group_name_H-M   'P 1'
#
loop_
_entity.id
_entity.type
_entity.pdbx_description
1 polymer ?
#
loop_
_entity_poly.entity_id
_entity_poly.type
_entity_poly.pdbx_seq_one_letter_code
_entity_poly.pdbx_strand_id
1 'polypeptide(L)'
;APAAEVLTHKHRLSKRFTEISPYHGSRTEERDLLWANLYMPYTWVGLPREMVEALPNRTERIQDDVERLSEPRYLVDLDVFHQLHCLVSLQCEVHTHDILPLAPSDDPTYDHIDHCLNSIRESLM
;
A
#
# COMPACT_ATOMS: atom_id res chain seq x y z
N ALA A 1 -3.90 -14.45 16.36
CA ALA A 1 -4.61 -13.80 15.25
C ALA A 1 -4.65 -14.78 14.06
N PRO A 2 -5.66 -14.70 13.17
CA PRO A 2 -5.61 -15.41 11.89
C PRO A 2 -4.26 -15.12 11.20
N ALA A 3 -3.65 -16.13 10.59
CA ALA A 3 -2.33 -16.09 9.95
C ALA A 3 -1.09 -15.92 10.87
N ALA A 4 -1.22 -15.85 12.20
CA ALA A 4 -0.05 -15.69 13.08
C ALA A 4 1.00 -16.80 12.94
N GLU A 5 0.58 -18.01 12.56
CA GLU A 5 1.46 -19.17 12.34
C GLU A 5 2.33 -19.07 11.08
N VAL A 6 1.99 -18.18 10.14
CA VAL A 6 2.74 -17.95 8.89
C VAL A 6 3.46 -16.59 8.88
N LEU A 7 3.34 -15.79 9.94
CA LEU A 7 4.00 -14.49 10.04
C LEU A 7 5.41 -14.66 10.62
N THR A 8 6.38 -14.00 9.98
CA THR A 8 7.75 -13.85 10.51
C THR A 8 8.09 -12.37 10.61
N HIS A 9 8.75 -11.98 11.71
CA HIS A 9 9.19 -10.61 11.91
C HIS A 9 10.69 -10.47 11.67
N LYS A 10 11.09 -9.37 11.04
CA LYS A 10 12.48 -8.98 10.89
C LYS A 10 12.68 -7.58 11.47
N HIS A 11 13.57 -7.47 12.44
CA HIS A 11 13.97 -6.15 12.92
C HIS A 11 14.78 -5.43 11.82
N ARG A 12 14.38 -4.21 11.49
CA ARG A 12 15.15 -3.31 10.62
C ARG A 12 15.42 -2.01 11.36
N LEU A 13 16.62 -1.47 11.16
CA LEU A 13 16.93 -0.13 11.61
C LEU A 13 16.21 0.85 10.69
N SER A 14 15.47 1.78 11.29
CA SER A 14 14.90 2.90 10.55
C SER A 14 16.03 3.67 9.86
N LYS A 15 15.83 4.02 8.60
CA LYS A 15 16.77 4.84 7.84
C LYS A 15 16.96 6.20 8.51
N ARG A 16 18.12 6.82 8.28
CA ARG A 16 18.36 8.17 8.78
C ARG A 16 17.32 9.12 8.16
N PHE A 17 16.94 10.15 8.92
CA PHE A 17 15.92 11.11 8.51
C PHE A 17 16.20 11.74 7.14
N THR A 18 17.48 11.95 6.81
CA THR A 18 17.95 12.54 5.54
C THR A 18 18.26 11.52 4.43
N GLU A 19 17.97 10.23 4.64
CA GLU A 19 18.27 9.21 3.64
C GLU A 19 17.18 9.15 2.56
N ILE A 20 17.58 9.40 1.32
CA ILE A 20 16.70 9.32 0.15
C ILE A 20 16.55 7.85 -0.28
N SER A 21 15.32 7.38 -0.34
CA SER A 21 14.99 6.03 -0.81
C SER A 21 14.63 6.03 -2.30
N PRO A 22 14.63 4.86 -2.98
CA PRO A 22 14.09 4.76 -4.34
C PRO A 22 12.60 5.19 -4.46
N TYR A 23 11.88 5.26 -3.34
CA TYR A 23 10.48 5.67 -3.27
C TYR A 23 10.30 7.19 -3.05
N HIS A 24 11.38 7.94 -2.80
CA HIS A 24 11.33 9.40 -2.61
C HIS A 24 11.15 10.13 -3.93
N GLY A 25 10.36 11.19 -3.92
CA GLY A 25 10.23 12.19 -4.97
C GLY A 25 8.96 12.05 -5.81
N SER A 26 8.84 12.98 -6.75
CA SER A 26 7.75 13.06 -7.72
C SER A 26 7.57 11.78 -8.51
N ARG A 27 6.43 11.60 -9.17
CA ARG A 27 6.16 10.35 -9.88
C ARG A 27 7.04 10.19 -11.13
N THR A 28 7.61 9.00 -11.29
CA THR A 28 8.25 8.52 -12.53
C THR A 28 7.75 7.12 -12.78
N GLU A 29 7.83 6.64 -14.03
CA GLU A 29 7.43 5.27 -14.37
C GLU A 29 8.12 4.22 -13.48
N GLU A 30 9.43 4.36 -13.26
CA GLU A 30 10.20 3.48 -12.39
C GLU A 30 9.70 3.49 -10.94
N ARG A 31 9.45 4.68 -10.38
CA ARG A 31 9.00 4.84 -9.00
C ARG A 31 7.57 4.34 -8.81
N ASP A 32 6.71 4.59 -9.79
CA ASP A 32 5.33 4.11 -9.80
C ASP A 32 5.29 2.57 -9.81
N LEU A 33 6.15 1.93 -10.61
CA LEU A 33 6.32 0.49 -10.60
C LEU A 33 6.85 -0.02 -9.25
N LEU A 34 7.82 0.67 -8.63
CA LEU A 34 8.33 0.31 -7.31
C LEU A 34 7.22 0.32 -6.24
N TRP A 35 6.38 1.36 -6.22
CA TRP A 35 5.24 1.47 -5.31
C TRP A 35 4.16 0.43 -5.60
N ALA A 36 3.77 0.26 -6.86
CA ALA A 36 2.78 -0.72 -7.31
C ALA A 36 3.14 -2.16 -6.90
N ASN A 37 4.42 -2.52 -7.04
CA ASN A 37 4.92 -3.86 -6.73
C ASN A 37 4.82 -4.23 -5.23
N LEU A 38 4.62 -3.25 -4.34
CA LEU A 38 4.46 -3.53 -2.90
C LEU A 38 3.13 -4.21 -2.56
N TYR A 39 2.08 -3.92 -3.32
CA TYR A 39 0.73 -4.37 -3.00
C TYR A 39 0.06 -5.13 -4.15
N MET A 40 0.24 -4.70 -5.41
CA MET A 40 -0.52 -5.23 -6.55
C MET A 40 -0.50 -6.76 -6.69
N PRO A 41 0.64 -7.47 -6.47
CA PRO A 41 0.66 -8.94 -6.59
C PRO A 41 -0.16 -9.67 -5.52
N TYR A 42 -0.50 -8.98 -4.44
CA TYR A 42 -1.06 -9.59 -3.23
C TYR A 42 -2.44 -9.05 -2.86
N THR A 43 -2.84 -7.93 -3.44
CA THR A 43 -4.19 -7.39 -3.28
C THR A 43 -5.22 -8.14 -4.09
N TRP A 44 -6.48 -8.07 -3.63
CA TRP A 44 -7.67 -8.46 -4.40
C TRP A 44 -7.80 -9.96 -4.72
N VAL A 45 -7.84 -10.78 -3.67
CA VAL A 45 -8.13 -12.21 -3.79
C VAL A 45 -9.63 -12.44 -3.96
N GLY A 46 -10.03 -13.15 -5.01
CA GLY A 46 -11.42 -13.53 -5.25
C GLY A 46 -11.80 -14.85 -4.56
N LEU A 47 -12.61 -14.78 -3.49
CA LEU A 47 -13.17 -15.97 -2.82
C LEU A 47 -14.52 -16.40 -3.42
N PRO A 48 -14.83 -17.72 -3.42
CA PRO A 48 -16.18 -18.20 -3.73
C PRO A 48 -17.14 -17.85 -2.58
N ARG A 49 -18.44 -17.88 -2.87
CA ARG A 49 -19.49 -17.48 -1.92
C ARG A 49 -19.45 -18.28 -0.62
N GLU A 50 -19.24 -19.60 -0.68
CA GLU A 50 -19.26 -20.44 0.53
C GLU A 50 -18.18 -20.06 1.54
N MET A 51 -17.07 -19.48 1.09
CA MET A 51 -15.99 -19.03 1.98
C MET A 51 -16.28 -17.66 2.60
N VAL A 52 -17.13 -16.84 1.97
CA VAL A 52 -17.47 -15.49 2.44
C VAL A 52 -18.32 -15.51 3.69
N GLU A 53 -19.22 -16.50 3.81
CA GLU A 53 -20.11 -16.64 4.97
C GLU A 53 -19.33 -16.90 6.27
N ALA A 54 -18.10 -17.41 6.17
CA ALA A 54 -17.21 -17.65 7.30
C ALA A 54 -16.36 -16.42 7.68
N LEU A 55 -16.38 -15.34 6.89
CA LEU A 55 -15.59 -14.15 7.17
C LEU A 55 -16.21 -13.33 8.30
N PRO A 56 -15.39 -12.79 9.23
CA PRO A 56 -15.89 -11.94 10.31
C PRO A 56 -16.37 -10.56 9.79
N ASN A 57 -15.88 -10.12 8.64
CA ASN A 57 -16.19 -8.83 8.03
C ASN A 57 -16.90 -9.02 6.69
N ARG A 58 -17.83 -8.11 6.38
CA ARG A 58 -18.50 -8.07 5.08
C ARG A 58 -17.49 -7.73 3.97
N THR A 59 -17.63 -8.40 2.83
CA THR A 59 -16.88 -8.16 1.60
C THR A 59 -17.84 -7.82 0.46
N GLU A 60 -17.31 -7.15 -0.57
CA GLU A 60 -18.04 -6.81 -1.78
C GLU A 60 -17.79 -7.84 -2.89
N ARG A 61 -18.81 -8.03 -3.73
CA ARG A 61 -18.72 -8.88 -4.92
C ARG A 61 -17.96 -8.15 -6.01
N ILE A 62 -17.05 -8.85 -6.69
CA ILE A 62 -16.33 -8.31 -7.85
C ILE A 62 -17.33 -8.10 -9.00
N GLN A 63 -17.48 -6.85 -9.46
CA GLN A 63 -18.49 -6.45 -10.46
C GLN A 63 -17.96 -6.47 -11.91
N ASP A 64 -16.67 -6.32 -12.12
CA ASP A 64 -16.11 -6.03 -13.46
C ASP A 64 -15.77 -7.29 -14.30
N ASP A 65 -16.02 -8.48 -13.76
CA ASP A 65 -15.56 -9.75 -14.37
C ASP A 65 -16.66 -10.83 -14.39
N VAL A 66 -17.94 -10.43 -14.23
CA VAL A 66 -19.08 -11.36 -14.15
C VAL A 66 -19.28 -12.17 -15.45
N GLU A 67 -18.81 -11.65 -16.60
CA GLU A 67 -18.90 -12.34 -17.89
C GLU A 67 -17.75 -13.34 -18.13
N ARG A 68 -16.57 -13.13 -17.51
CA ARG A 68 -15.41 -14.03 -17.61
C ARG A 68 -15.38 -15.09 -16.52
N LEU A 69 -15.94 -14.80 -15.36
CA LEU A 69 -16.02 -15.72 -14.24
C LEU A 69 -17.28 -16.56 -14.36
N SER A 70 -17.13 -17.89 -14.39
CA SER A 70 -18.26 -18.82 -14.38
C SER A 70 -19.13 -18.72 -13.13
N GLU A 71 -18.60 -18.12 -12.05
CA GLU A 71 -19.25 -17.99 -10.75
C GLU A 71 -18.87 -16.67 -10.05
N PRO A 72 -19.76 -16.10 -9.22
CA PRO A 72 -19.46 -14.91 -8.42
C PRO A 72 -18.21 -15.08 -7.54
N ARG A 73 -17.34 -14.08 -7.56
CA ARG A 73 -16.18 -13.97 -6.66
C ARG A 73 -16.31 -12.73 -5.77
N TYR A 74 -15.73 -12.81 -4.58
CA TYR A 74 -15.80 -11.78 -3.54
C TYR A 74 -14.40 -11.32 -3.14
N LEU A 75 -14.26 -10.01 -2.95
CA LEU A 75 -12.98 -9.36 -2.76
C LEU A 75 -12.49 -9.51 -1.32
N VAL A 76 -11.40 -10.23 -1.12
CA VAL A 76 -10.72 -10.30 0.18
C VAL A 76 -9.29 -9.86 0.03
N ASP A 77 -8.76 -9.23 1.07
CA ASP A 77 -7.38 -8.79 1.12
C ASP A 77 -6.82 -8.94 2.54
N LEU A 78 -5.50 -8.99 2.65
CA LEU A 78 -4.84 -8.77 3.93
C LEU A 78 -4.76 -7.27 4.17
N ASP A 79 -5.13 -6.84 5.38
CA ASP A 79 -5.24 -5.42 5.73
C ASP A 79 -3.96 -4.62 5.43
N VAL A 80 -2.78 -5.24 5.61
CA VAL A 80 -1.49 -4.62 5.29
C VAL A 80 -1.36 -4.20 3.82
N PHE A 81 -1.90 -4.97 2.86
CA PHE A 81 -1.83 -4.62 1.45
C PHE A 81 -2.84 -3.52 1.09
N HIS A 82 -3.99 -3.48 1.76
CA HIS A 82 -4.92 -2.36 1.65
C HIS A 82 -4.31 -1.06 2.21
N GLN A 83 -3.61 -1.13 3.36
CA GLN A 83 -2.87 0.00 3.93
C GLN A 83 -1.78 0.50 2.97
N LEU A 84 -1.03 -0.42 2.34
CA LEU A 84 -0.04 -0.07 1.31
C LEU A 84 -0.68 0.57 0.07
N HIS A 85 -1.79 0.02 -0.44
CA HIS A 85 -2.54 0.59 -1.56
C HIS A 85 -2.97 2.04 -1.26
N CYS A 86 -3.56 2.28 -0.08
CA CYS A 86 -3.96 3.63 0.34
C CYS A 86 -2.76 4.58 0.49
N LEU A 87 -1.64 4.09 1.05
CA LEU A 87 -0.42 4.90 1.18
C LEU A 87 0.12 5.32 -0.20
N VAL A 88 0.07 4.43 -1.19
CA VAL A 88 0.41 4.78 -2.58
C VAL A 88 -0.52 5.85 -3.12
N SER A 89 -1.84 5.71 -2.94
CA SER A 89 -2.78 6.77 -3.35
C SER A 89 -2.47 8.12 -2.70
N LEU A 90 -2.06 8.15 -1.43
CA LEU A 90 -1.64 9.38 -0.77
C LEU A 90 -0.35 9.95 -1.37
N GLN A 91 0.65 9.11 -1.67
CA GLN A 91 1.87 9.54 -2.38
C GLN A 91 1.51 10.14 -3.73
N CYS A 92 0.56 9.54 -4.45
CA CYS A 92 0.09 10.02 -5.74
C CYS A 92 -0.50 11.42 -5.62
N GLU A 93 -1.40 11.63 -4.66
CA GLU A 93 -2.07 12.90 -4.44
C GLU A 93 -1.08 14.01 -4.07
N VAL A 94 -0.21 13.77 -3.08
CA VAL A 94 0.79 14.76 -2.62
C VAL A 94 1.63 15.27 -3.78
N HIS A 95 2.19 14.36 -4.58
CA HIS A 95 3.10 14.70 -5.67
C HIS A 95 2.40 15.23 -6.92
N THR A 96 1.07 15.14 -7.00
CA THR A 96 0.28 15.69 -8.12
C THR A 96 -0.22 17.10 -7.82
N HIS A 97 -0.60 17.37 -6.57
CA HIS A 97 -1.37 18.56 -6.21
C HIS A 97 -0.61 19.56 -5.31
N ASP A 98 0.68 19.33 -5.02
CA ASP A 98 1.53 20.21 -4.19
C ASP A 98 0.83 20.67 -2.90
N ILE A 99 0.14 19.72 -2.25
CA ILE A 99 -0.98 20.01 -1.34
C ILE A 99 -0.53 20.52 0.03
N LEU A 100 0.77 20.45 0.32
CA LEU A 100 1.31 20.68 1.66
C LEU A 100 2.67 21.38 1.57
N PRO A 101 2.72 22.72 1.67
CA PRO A 101 3.93 23.39 2.10
C PRO A 101 4.13 23.08 3.58
N LEU A 102 4.65 21.90 3.90
CA LEU A 102 5.19 21.66 5.24
C LEU A 102 6.40 22.58 5.40
N ALA A 103 6.49 23.17 6.59
CA ALA A 103 7.40 24.28 6.91
C ALA A 103 8.77 24.11 6.24
N PRO A 104 9.35 25.19 5.67
CA PRO A 104 10.65 25.11 5.01
C PRO A 104 11.64 24.48 5.98
N SER A 105 12.08 23.29 5.61
CA SER A 105 13.29 22.71 6.16
C SER A 105 14.44 23.63 5.76
N ASP A 106 15.30 24.01 6.71
CA ASP A 106 16.54 24.73 6.42
C ASP A 106 17.49 23.93 5.51
N ASP A 107 17.21 22.63 5.34
CA ASP A 107 17.84 21.76 4.36
C ASP A 107 16.95 21.62 3.10
N PRO A 108 17.34 22.21 1.95
CA PRO A 108 16.59 22.09 0.70
C PRO A 108 16.60 20.67 0.12
N THR A 109 17.36 19.74 0.70
CA THR A 109 17.39 18.32 0.31
C THR A 109 16.45 17.45 1.14
N TYR A 110 15.85 18.00 2.20
CA TYR A 110 14.97 17.25 3.10
C TYR A 110 13.49 17.48 2.77
N ASP A 111 12.84 16.42 2.25
CA ASP A 111 11.40 16.37 2.01
C ASP A 111 10.71 15.63 3.16
N HIS A 112 9.97 16.39 3.99
CA HIS A 112 9.28 15.83 5.16
C HIS A 112 8.16 14.86 4.79
N ILE A 113 7.42 15.14 3.71
CA ILE A 113 6.34 14.25 3.28
C ILE A 113 6.91 12.93 2.83
N ASP A 114 7.90 12.96 1.94
CA ASP A 114 8.46 11.72 1.44
C ASP A 114 9.16 10.91 2.53
N HIS A 115 9.80 11.58 3.48
CA HIS A 115 10.33 10.92 4.67
C HIS A 115 9.21 10.19 5.44
N CYS A 116 8.09 10.87 5.70
CA CYS A 116 6.96 10.28 6.43
C CYS A 116 6.33 9.12 5.65
N LEU A 117 6.08 9.29 4.36
CA LEU A 117 5.55 8.23 3.49
C LEU A 117 6.46 7.00 3.48
N ASN A 118 7.77 7.21 3.43
CA ASN A 118 8.75 6.12 3.51
C ASN A 118 8.77 5.44 4.87
N SER A 119 8.70 6.21 5.96
CA SER A 119 8.65 5.63 7.30
C SER A 119 7.41 4.77 7.50
N ILE A 120 6.25 5.22 7.01
CA ILE A 120 5.01 4.43 7.07
C ILE A 120 5.16 3.18 6.20
N ARG A 121 5.65 3.31 4.96
CA ARG A 121 5.91 2.16 4.07
C ARG A 121 6.78 1.11 4.76
N GLU A 122 7.87 1.52 5.41
CA GLU A 122 8.77 0.61 6.12
C GLU A 122 8.14 0.00 7.38
N SER A 123 7.18 0.67 8.02
CA SER A 123 6.45 0.09 9.16
C SER A 123 5.44 -1.00 8.76
N LEU A 124 4.99 -0.96 7.50
CA LEU A 124 4.06 -1.94 6.93
C LEU A 124 4.77 -3.17 6.33
N MET A 125 6.11 -3.17 6.23
CA MET A 125 6.93 -4.21 5.59
C MET A 125 7.91 -4.88 6.55
#